data_AF-A0A9N8ETU6-F1
#
_entry.id   AF-A0A9N8ETU6-F1
#
_cell.length_a   1.000
_cell.length_b   1.000
_cell.length_c   1.000
_cell.angle_alpha   90.00
_cell.angle_beta   90.00
_cell.angle_gamma   90.00
#
_symmetry.space_group_name_H-M   'P 1'
#
loop_
_entity.id
_entity.type
_entity.pdbx_description
1 polymer ?
#
loop_
_entity_poly.entity_id
_entity_poly.type
_entity_poly.pdbx_seq_one_letter_code
_entity_poly.pdbx_strand_id
1 'polypeptide(L)'
;MGASIRRLESHFMGDAPESDVPRTAAKKFSVSTKGVTPQTLVVDVFVNIFVENYPDGMALEQNSKEWNDMTEREKKSHRNRFSQIKHAVRMVLMHADSFPPTSDKQFKQTLRKIAIAAVDCIRDSFDFRSRTITFNKLADHSKTKEREKTLEFPPNTPEDIRKIFN
;
A
#
# COMPACT_ATOMS: atom_id res chain seq x y z
N MET A 1 19.25 -18.78 -59.44
CA MET A 1 18.18 -18.25 -58.57
C MET A 1 18.78 -18.04 -57.19
N GLY A 2 19.20 -16.84 -56.85
CA GLY A 2 19.76 -16.51 -55.54
C GLY A 2 19.02 -15.29 -55.00
N ALA A 3 18.14 -15.50 -54.03
CA ALA A 3 17.38 -14.43 -53.41
C ALA A 3 18.27 -13.70 -52.40
N SER A 4 18.49 -12.42 -52.68
CA SER A 4 19.29 -11.50 -51.87
C SER A 4 18.60 -11.20 -50.54
N ILE A 5 19.33 -11.37 -49.44
CA ILE A 5 18.90 -11.19 -48.06
C ILE A 5 18.65 -9.69 -47.80
N ARG A 6 17.39 -9.32 -47.57
CA ARG A 6 17.03 -7.97 -47.11
C ARG A 6 17.17 -7.89 -45.60
N ARG A 7 18.11 -7.04 -45.14
CA ARG A 7 18.24 -6.56 -43.76
C ARG A 7 16.92 -5.95 -43.29
N LEU A 8 16.32 -6.51 -42.26
CA LEU A 8 15.24 -5.93 -41.47
C LEU A 8 15.83 -5.57 -40.10
N GLU A 9 16.43 -4.39 -40.01
CA GLU A 9 16.71 -3.74 -38.73
C GLU A 9 15.94 -2.42 -38.73
N SER A 10 14.67 -2.50 -38.37
CA SER A 10 13.84 -1.34 -38.06
C SER A 10 13.06 -1.64 -36.79
N HIS A 11 13.21 -0.73 -35.82
CA HIS A 11 12.48 -0.60 -34.57
C HIS A 11 13.08 -1.33 -33.34
N PHE A 12 14.27 -0.88 -32.95
CA PHE A 12 14.61 -0.75 -31.53
C PHE A 12 13.83 0.46 -30.97
N MET A 13 12.54 0.28 -30.70
CA MET A 13 11.82 1.15 -29.77
C MET A 13 11.51 0.30 -28.55
N GLY A 14 12.36 0.49 -27.53
CA GLY A 14 12.04 0.08 -26.18
C GLY A 14 10.94 0.98 -25.67
N ASP A 15 9.69 0.61 -25.94
CA ASP A 15 8.63 0.93 -25.00
C ASP A 15 8.72 -0.10 -23.88
N ALA A 16 9.11 0.39 -22.70
CA ALA A 16 8.96 -0.36 -21.48
C ALA A 16 7.49 -0.79 -21.40
N PRO A 17 7.17 -2.08 -21.13
CA PRO A 17 5.79 -2.43 -20.87
C PRO A 17 5.35 -1.63 -19.64
N GLU A 18 4.45 -0.67 -19.87
CA GLU A 18 3.65 -0.10 -18.80
C GLU A 18 3.11 -1.29 -18.01
N SER A 19 3.42 -1.30 -16.71
CA SER A 19 3.02 -2.37 -15.83
C SER A 19 1.49 -2.33 -15.76
N ASP A 20 0.83 -3.14 -16.59
CA ASP A 20 -0.59 -3.47 -16.53
C ASP A 20 -0.83 -4.29 -15.25
N VAL A 21 -0.69 -3.61 -14.13
CA VAL A 21 -1.21 -4.08 -12.86
C VAL A 21 -2.73 -4.04 -13.01
N PRO A 22 -3.47 -5.12 -12.69
CA PRO A 22 -4.91 -5.02 -12.53
C PRO A 22 -5.19 -4.22 -11.25
N ARG A 23 -4.94 -2.91 -11.29
CA ARG A 23 -5.39 -1.96 -10.27
C ARG A 23 -6.89 -1.83 -10.48
N THR A 24 -7.65 -2.25 -9.49
CA THR A 24 -9.09 -1.96 -9.49
C THR A 24 -9.24 -0.43 -9.50
N ALA A 25 -10.16 0.10 -10.30
CA ALA A 25 -10.41 1.54 -10.35
C ALA A 25 -10.52 2.12 -8.92
N ALA A 26 -9.77 3.20 -8.66
CA ALA A 26 -9.70 3.81 -7.33
C ALA A 26 -11.10 4.17 -6.84
N LYS A 27 -11.45 3.74 -5.63
CA LYS A 27 -12.77 4.01 -5.01
C LYS A 27 -12.63 5.06 -3.91
N LYS A 28 -13.63 5.94 -3.80
CA LYS A 28 -13.73 6.92 -2.69
C LYS A 28 -13.68 6.16 -1.36
N PHE A 29 -12.76 6.57 -0.49
CA PHE A 29 -12.39 5.80 0.70
C PHE A 29 -13.46 5.86 1.83
N SER A 30 -14.01 7.03 2.14
CA SER A 30 -14.95 7.19 3.26
C SER A 30 -16.44 7.11 2.88
N VAL A 31 -16.78 7.34 1.61
CA VAL A 31 -18.17 7.27 1.11
C VAL A 31 -18.64 5.82 0.91
N SER A 32 -17.71 4.85 0.88
CA SER A 32 -18.06 3.44 0.88
C SER A 32 -18.37 2.99 2.32
N THR A 33 -19.63 2.63 2.59
CA THR A 33 -20.13 2.01 3.84
C THR A 33 -19.44 0.69 4.24
N LYS A 34 -18.36 0.30 3.55
CA LYS A 34 -17.49 -0.87 3.79
C LYS A 34 -16.03 -0.48 4.13
N GLY A 35 -15.78 0.75 4.59
CA GLY A 35 -14.42 1.29 4.84
C GLY A 35 -13.64 0.67 6.01
N VAL A 36 -12.33 0.95 6.04
CA VAL A 36 -11.38 0.51 7.08
C VAL A 36 -11.75 1.11 8.44
N THR A 37 -12.32 0.34 9.37
CA THR A 37 -12.69 0.78 10.73
C THR A 37 -11.51 0.67 11.70
N PRO A 38 -11.49 1.37 12.85
CA PRO A 38 -10.41 1.24 13.84
C PRO A 38 -10.12 -0.19 14.33
N GLN A 39 -11.08 -1.10 14.12
CA GLN A 39 -10.99 -2.52 14.47
C GLN A 39 -10.47 -3.40 13.31
N THR A 40 -10.32 -2.85 12.10
CA THR A 40 -9.78 -3.59 10.95
C THR A 40 -8.35 -4.05 11.24
N LEU A 41 -8.08 -5.32 10.95
CA LEU A 41 -6.77 -5.93 11.12
C LEU A 41 -5.75 -5.26 10.21
N VAL A 42 -4.53 -5.06 10.72
CA VAL A 42 -3.48 -4.39 9.95
C VAL A 42 -3.13 -5.13 8.66
N VAL A 43 -3.22 -6.47 8.66
CA VAL A 43 -3.03 -7.31 7.46
C VAL A 43 -4.05 -6.97 6.37
N ASP A 44 -5.32 -6.81 6.72
CA ASP A 44 -6.36 -6.50 5.74
C ASP A 44 -6.20 -5.07 5.21
N VAL A 45 -5.84 -4.11 6.07
CA VAL A 45 -5.52 -2.73 5.65
C VAL A 45 -4.34 -2.71 4.70
N PHE A 46 -3.26 -3.44 5.01
CA PHE A 46 -2.08 -3.54 4.17
C PHE A 46 -2.42 -4.04 2.76
N VAL A 47 -3.16 -5.15 2.67
CA VAL A 47 -3.58 -5.70 1.38
C VAL A 47 -4.47 -4.72 0.61
N ASN A 48 -5.43 -4.08 1.29
CA ASN A 48 -6.34 -3.15 0.64
C ASN A 48 -5.63 -1.91 0.09
N ILE A 49 -4.57 -1.41 0.75
CA ILE A 49 -3.80 -0.27 0.22
C ILE A 49 -3.30 -0.53 -1.19
N PHE A 50 -2.72 -1.71 -1.42
CA PHE A 50 -2.09 -2.04 -2.70
C PHE A 50 -3.07 -2.56 -3.75
N VAL A 51 -4.15 -3.24 -3.32
CA VAL A 51 -5.13 -3.84 -4.25
C VAL A 51 -6.20 -2.85 -4.71
N GLU A 52 -6.64 -1.96 -3.80
CA GLU A 52 -7.72 -1.01 -4.08
C GLU A 52 -7.21 0.40 -4.45
N ASN A 53 -5.89 0.52 -4.63
CA ASN A 53 -5.21 1.77 -4.95
C ASN A 53 -5.65 2.93 -4.04
N TYR A 54 -5.53 2.65 -2.75
CA TYR A 54 -6.06 3.46 -1.68
C TYR A 54 -5.56 4.92 -1.65
N PRO A 55 -4.28 5.23 -1.99
CA PRO A 55 -3.83 6.62 -2.11
C PRO A 55 -4.62 7.42 -3.14
N ASP A 56 -4.86 6.83 -4.32
CA ASP A 56 -5.66 7.46 -5.38
C ASP A 56 -7.12 7.61 -4.95
N GLY A 57 -7.65 6.62 -4.21
CA GLY A 57 -8.98 6.69 -3.61
C GLY A 57 -9.14 7.86 -2.63
N MET A 58 -8.10 8.17 -1.84
CA MET A 58 -8.08 9.32 -0.94
C MET A 58 -7.99 10.64 -1.73
N ALA A 59 -7.15 10.70 -2.77
CA ALA A 59 -7.06 11.88 -3.62
C ALA A 59 -8.41 12.18 -4.31
N LEU A 60 -9.09 11.16 -4.82
CA LEU A 60 -10.44 11.30 -5.38
C LEU A 60 -11.46 11.79 -4.34
N GLU A 61 -11.35 11.31 -3.11
CA GLU A 61 -12.23 11.75 -2.02
C GLU A 61 -12.01 13.23 -1.68
N GLN A 62 -10.75 13.69 -1.58
CA GLN A 62 -10.45 15.10 -1.27
C GLN A 62 -10.93 16.08 -2.36
N ASN A 63 -11.09 15.61 -3.59
CA ASN A 63 -11.61 16.41 -4.70
C ASN A 63 -13.14 16.31 -4.86
N SER A 64 -13.81 15.57 -3.97
CA SER A 64 -15.24 15.31 -4.08
C SER A 64 -16.10 16.44 -3.51
N LYS A 65 -17.34 16.54 -3.98
CA LYS A 65 -18.31 17.52 -3.43
C LYS A 65 -18.57 17.25 -1.95
N GLU A 66 -18.68 15.98 -1.58
CA GLU A 66 -18.92 15.55 -0.20
C GLU A 66 -17.79 16.02 0.73
N TRP A 67 -16.54 16.00 0.26
CA TRP A 67 -15.42 16.56 1.01
C TRP A 67 -15.51 18.07 1.17
N ASN A 68 -15.93 18.80 0.13
CA ASN A 68 -16.09 20.25 0.22
C ASN A 68 -17.20 20.67 1.19
N ASP A 69 -18.25 19.85 1.29
CA ASP A 69 -19.37 20.06 2.21
C ASP A 69 -19.02 19.71 3.68
N MET A 70 -17.92 19.00 3.94
CA MET A 70 -17.44 18.69 5.29
C MET A 70 -16.89 19.92 6.03
N THR A 71 -17.09 19.91 7.35
CA THR A 71 -16.44 20.87 8.25
C THR A 71 -14.92 20.64 8.30
N GLU A 72 -14.15 21.66 8.65
CA GLU A 72 -12.70 21.52 8.84
C GLU A 72 -12.33 20.48 9.92
N ARG A 73 -13.20 20.31 10.92
CA ARG A 73 -13.03 19.28 11.96
C ARG A 73 -13.13 17.87 11.37
N GLU A 74 -14.12 17.64 10.50
CA GLU A 74 -14.29 16.36 9.81
C GLU A 74 -13.14 16.09 8.86
N LYS A 75 -12.80 17.05 7.99
CA LYS A 75 -11.63 16.93 7.09
C LYS A 75 -10.34 16.62 7.84
N LYS A 76 -10.12 17.25 9.00
CA LYS A 76 -8.97 16.97 9.88
C LYS A 76 -9.01 15.55 10.42
N SER A 77 -10.17 15.07 10.87
CA SER A 77 -10.36 13.69 11.33
C SER A 77 -10.02 12.65 10.23
N HIS A 78 -10.50 12.88 9.01
CA HIS A 78 -10.22 12.00 7.86
C HIS A 78 -8.73 11.99 7.50
N ARG A 79 -8.08 13.16 7.44
CA ARG A 79 -6.62 13.27 7.21
C ARG A 79 -5.82 12.51 8.27
N ASN A 80 -6.16 12.69 9.55
CA ASN A 80 -5.48 12.00 10.65
C ASN A 80 -5.62 10.48 10.54
N ARG A 81 -6.82 9.98 10.22
CA ARG A 81 -7.06 8.54 10.03
C ARG A 81 -6.25 7.99 8.86
N PHE A 82 -6.18 8.73 7.76
CA PHE A 82 -5.34 8.35 6.61
C PHE A 82 -3.86 8.29 7.00
N SER A 83 -3.36 9.27 7.77
CA SER A 83 -2.00 9.23 8.31
C SER A 83 -1.75 8.01 9.19
N GLN A 84 -2.67 7.67 10.10
CA GLN A 84 -2.55 6.46 10.93
C GLN A 84 -2.49 5.18 10.09
N ILE A 85 -3.32 5.08 9.05
CA ILE A 85 -3.30 3.97 8.11
C ILE A 85 -1.96 3.90 7.36
N LYS A 86 -1.44 5.03 6.86
CA LYS A 86 -0.10 5.11 6.25
C LYS A 86 0.98 4.60 7.20
N HIS A 87 1.00 5.06 8.46
CA HIS A 87 1.98 4.62 9.46
C HIS A 87 1.90 3.11 9.73
N ALA A 88 0.70 2.57 9.92
CA ALA A 88 0.53 1.15 10.18
C ALA A 88 1.00 0.28 9.00
N VAL A 89 0.66 0.66 7.77
CA VAL A 89 1.09 -0.07 6.56
C VAL A 89 2.60 0.08 6.33
N ARG A 90 3.15 1.27 6.55
CA ARG A 90 4.59 1.54 6.49
C ARG A 90 5.35 0.60 7.42
N MET A 91 4.88 0.43 8.65
CA MET A 91 5.47 -0.46 9.64
C MET A 91 5.47 -1.92 9.20
N VAL A 92 4.36 -2.40 8.64
CA VAL A 92 4.28 -3.77 8.10
C VAL A 92 5.25 -3.93 6.93
N LEU A 93 5.34 -2.95 6.03
CA LEU A 93 6.27 -3.02 4.90
C LEU A 93 7.74 -3.04 5.34
N MET A 94 8.11 -2.27 6.37
CA MET A 94 9.46 -2.25 6.94
C MET A 94 9.87 -3.57 7.63
N HIS A 95 8.90 -4.40 8.02
CA HIS A 95 9.14 -5.72 8.62
C HIS A 95 8.91 -6.87 7.62
N ALA A 96 8.57 -6.55 6.37
CA ALA A 96 8.51 -7.54 5.31
C ALA A 96 9.92 -7.89 4.83
N ASP A 97 10.15 -9.14 4.47
CA ASP A 97 11.44 -9.55 3.88
C ASP A 97 11.57 -9.06 2.43
N SER A 98 10.45 -8.93 1.72
CA SER A 98 10.40 -8.53 0.32
C SER A 98 9.05 -7.95 -0.06
N PHE A 99 9.02 -7.18 -1.15
CA PHE A 99 7.78 -6.79 -1.82
C PHE A 99 7.46 -7.76 -2.97
N PRO A 100 6.21 -8.20 -3.16
CA PRO A 100 5.88 -9.15 -4.22
C PRO A 100 5.90 -8.49 -5.61
N PRO A 101 6.26 -9.23 -6.68
CA PRO A 101 6.16 -8.72 -8.04
C PRO A 101 4.70 -8.36 -8.37
N THR A 102 4.47 -7.17 -8.91
CA THR A 102 3.12 -6.66 -9.22
C THR A 102 2.41 -7.45 -10.34
N SER A 103 3.16 -8.19 -11.15
CA SER A 103 2.65 -9.06 -12.23
C SER A 103 2.19 -10.45 -11.77
N ASP A 104 2.30 -10.75 -10.46
CA ASP A 104 1.88 -12.03 -9.91
C ASP A 104 0.35 -12.20 -10.00
N LYS A 105 -0.12 -13.27 -10.64
CA LYS A 105 -1.55 -13.64 -10.67
C LYS A 105 -2.14 -13.85 -9.26
N GLN A 106 -1.27 -14.14 -8.28
CA GLN A 106 -1.60 -14.30 -6.88
C GLN A 106 -1.20 -13.09 -6.02
N PHE A 107 -0.92 -11.92 -6.61
CA PHE A 107 -0.42 -10.72 -5.93
C PHE A 107 -1.11 -10.43 -4.60
N LYS A 108 -2.46 -10.45 -4.56
CA LYS A 108 -3.24 -10.25 -3.33
C LYS A 108 -2.94 -11.30 -2.25
N GLN A 109 -2.83 -12.57 -2.61
CA GLN A 109 -2.50 -13.65 -1.67
C GLN A 109 -1.05 -13.55 -1.19
N THR A 110 -0.13 -13.19 -2.08
CA THR A 110 1.29 -13.00 -1.77
C THR A 110 1.47 -11.82 -0.80
N LEU A 111 0.82 -10.68 -1.05
CA LEU A 111 0.77 -9.55 -0.12
C LEU A 111 0.24 -9.97 1.26
N ARG A 112 -0.82 -10.78 1.30
CA ARG A 112 -1.39 -11.26 2.57
C ARG A 112 -0.40 -12.12 3.35
N LYS A 113 0.30 -13.04 2.69
CA LYS A 113 1.32 -13.90 3.32
C LYS A 113 2.47 -13.07 3.90
N ILE A 114 2.98 -12.11 3.11
CA ILE A 114 4.03 -11.19 3.53
C ILE A 114 3.58 -10.37 4.73
N ALA A 115 2.37 -9.81 4.69
CA ALA A 115 1.83 -9.03 5.78
C ALA A 115 1.65 -9.85 7.06
N ILE A 116 1.24 -11.12 6.97
CA ILE A 116 1.13 -12.01 8.14
C ILE A 116 2.52 -12.24 8.77
N ALA A 117 3.51 -12.60 7.96
CA ALA A 117 4.88 -12.82 8.44
C ALA A 117 5.46 -11.55 9.09
N ALA A 118 5.31 -10.40 8.45
CA ALA A 118 5.73 -9.11 9.00
C ALA A 118 5.02 -8.76 10.31
N VAL A 119 3.72 -9.06 10.42
CA VAL A 119 2.94 -8.84 11.64
C VAL A 119 3.39 -9.74 12.79
N ASP A 120 3.83 -10.96 12.47
CA ASP A 120 4.43 -11.85 13.47
C ASP A 120 5.76 -11.28 13.98
N CYS A 121 6.64 -10.81 13.08
CA CYS A 121 7.88 -10.11 13.45
C CYS A 121 7.62 -8.85 14.29
N ILE A 122 6.59 -8.08 13.94
CA ILE A 122 6.17 -6.89 14.69
C ILE A 122 5.70 -7.30 16.08
N ARG A 123 4.94 -8.40 16.21
CA ARG A 123 4.42 -8.86 17.51
C ARG A 123 5.56 -9.09 18.49
N ASP A 124 6.61 -9.77 18.03
CA ASP A 124 7.79 -10.08 18.84
C ASP A 124 8.60 -8.81 19.14
N SER A 125 8.78 -7.93 18.14
CA SER A 125 9.56 -6.69 18.29
C SER A 125 8.90 -5.63 19.18
N PHE A 126 7.57 -5.62 19.22
CA PHE A 126 6.77 -4.61 19.93
C PHE A 126 6.25 -5.11 21.27
N ASP A 127 6.36 -6.41 21.58
CA ASP A 127 5.78 -7.07 22.75
C ASP A 127 4.23 -6.97 22.77
N PHE A 128 3.61 -7.17 21.60
CA PHE A 128 2.15 -7.22 21.52
C PHE A 128 1.64 -8.55 22.09
N ARG A 129 1.05 -8.52 23.29
CA ARG A 129 0.41 -9.70 23.91
C ARG A 129 -0.88 -10.17 23.21
N SER A 130 -1.41 -9.38 22.28
CA SER A 130 -2.65 -9.66 21.58
C SER A 130 -2.41 -10.59 20.38
N ARG A 131 -3.30 -11.57 20.17
CA ARG A 131 -3.29 -12.40 18.95
C ARG A 131 -3.54 -11.56 17.70
N THR A 132 -4.35 -10.51 17.81
CA THR A 132 -4.72 -9.62 16.70
C THR A 132 -4.11 -8.23 16.88
N ILE A 133 -3.59 -7.69 15.77
CA ILE A 133 -3.08 -6.32 15.68
C ILE A 133 -3.97 -5.55 14.70
N THR A 134 -4.65 -4.52 15.21
CA THR A 134 -5.42 -3.59 14.37
C THR A 134 -4.51 -2.46 13.92
N PHE A 135 -4.85 -1.80 12.80
CA PHE A 135 -4.00 -0.71 12.31
C PHE A 135 -3.87 0.41 13.34
N ASN A 136 -4.95 0.72 14.07
CA ASN A 136 -4.95 1.80 15.05
C ASN A 136 -4.01 1.48 16.23
N LYS A 137 -4.05 0.22 16.73
CA LYS A 137 -3.13 -0.23 17.79
C LYS A 137 -1.67 -0.16 17.36
N LEU A 138 -1.37 -0.46 16.10
CA LEU A 138 0.00 -0.38 15.59
C LEU A 138 0.44 1.07 15.38
N ALA A 139 -0.41 1.90 14.79
CA ALA A 139 -0.12 3.32 14.53
C ALA A 139 0.13 4.10 15.83
N ASP A 140 -0.64 3.81 16.88
CA ASP A 140 -0.56 4.51 18.17
C ASP A 140 0.53 3.94 19.10
N HIS A 141 1.23 2.87 18.71
CA HIS A 141 2.26 2.26 19.56
C HIS A 141 3.49 3.17 19.71
N SER A 142 4.00 3.30 20.94
CA SER A 142 5.10 4.23 21.27
C SER A 142 6.37 3.99 20.45
N LYS A 143 6.71 2.71 20.23
CA LYS A 143 7.88 2.28 19.43
C LYS A 143 7.76 2.54 17.93
N THR A 144 6.56 2.83 17.40
CA THR A 144 6.34 2.99 15.95
C THR A 144 7.18 4.13 15.37
N LYS A 145 7.17 5.30 16.03
CA LYS A 145 7.94 6.49 15.57
C LYS A 145 9.45 6.29 15.61
N GLU A 146 9.94 5.47 16.54
CA GLU A 146 11.36 5.14 16.63
C GLU A 146 11.76 4.20 15.50
N ARG A 147 10.99 3.13 15.30
CA ARG A 147 11.24 2.14 14.26
C ARG A 147 11.16 2.72 12.84
N GLU A 148 10.25 3.65 12.59
CA GLU A 148 10.15 4.34 11.29
C GLU A 148 11.41 5.14 10.91
N LYS A 149 12.26 5.50 11.88
CA LYS A 149 13.54 6.18 11.65
C LYS A 149 14.70 5.21 11.40
N THR A 150 14.59 3.99 11.91
CA THR A 150 15.70 3.03 11.92
C THR A 150 15.57 1.95 10.86
N LEU A 151 14.34 1.60 10.48
CA LEU A 151 14.08 0.54 9.52
C LEU A 151 13.97 1.09 8.12
N GLU A 152 14.53 0.35 7.17
CA GLU A 152 14.41 0.64 5.75
C GLU A 152 13.32 -0.22 5.12
N PHE A 153 12.83 0.22 3.97
CA PHE A 153 11.96 -0.63 3.17
C PHE A 153 12.76 -1.77 2.52
N PRO A 154 12.11 -2.89 2.20
CA PRO A 154 12.74 -3.96 1.44
C PRO A 154 13.42 -3.40 0.17
N PRO A 155 14.61 -3.90 -0.20
CA PRO A 155 15.39 -3.33 -1.31
C PRO A 155 14.64 -3.40 -2.64
N ASN A 156 13.78 -4.40 -2.81
CA ASN A 156 12.95 -4.61 -3.99
C ASN A 156 11.60 -3.87 -3.97
N THR A 157 11.35 -3.01 -2.97
CA THR A 157 10.13 -2.18 -2.91
C THR A 157 10.16 -1.14 -4.04
N PRO A 158 9.18 -1.14 -4.95
CA PRO A 158 9.10 -0.17 -6.05
C PRO A 158 9.06 1.29 -5.59
N GLU A 159 9.57 2.20 -6.41
CA GLU A 159 9.69 3.62 -6.04
C GLU A 159 8.32 4.31 -5.92
N ASP A 160 7.35 3.95 -6.75
CA ASP A 160 5.97 4.43 -6.65
C ASP A 160 5.34 4.04 -5.30
N ILE A 161 5.62 2.82 -4.82
CA ILE A 161 5.20 2.36 -3.49
C ILE A 161 5.88 3.15 -2.38
N ARG A 162 7.20 3.42 -2.49
CA ARG A 162 7.92 4.23 -1.50
C ARG A 162 7.35 5.65 -1.40
N LYS A 163 6.99 6.26 -2.53
CA LYS A 163 6.40 7.61 -2.60
C LYS A 163 5.07 7.73 -1.86
N ILE A 164 4.31 6.63 -1.71
CA ILE A 164 3.06 6.62 -0.93
C ILE A 164 3.33 7.03 0.53
N PHE A 165 4.52 6.73 1.07
CA PHE A 165 4.86 6.92 2.48
C PHE A 165 5.72 8.15 2.79
N ASN A 166 6.23 8.82 1.76
CA ASN A 166 6.81 10.16 1.88
C ASN A 166 5.69 11.22 2.02
#